data_AF-A0A2M7V0P5-F1
#
_entry.id   AF-A0A2M7V0P5-F1
#
_cell.length_a   1.000
_cell.length_b   1.000
_cell.length_c   1.000
_cell.angle_alpha   90.00
_cell.angle_beta   90.00
_cell.angle_gamma   90.00
#
_symmetry.space_group_name_H-M   'P 1'
#
loop_
_entity.id
_entity.type
_entity.pdbx_description
1 polymer ?
#
loop_
_entity_poly.entity_id
_entity_poly.type
_entity_poly.pdbx_seq_one_letter_code
_entity_poly.pdbx_strand_id
1 'polypeptide(L)'
;MKPQHGVWFFAFTAIILVTLLFLARHSFYLMLAAATGNAIFFIMYGFREQAAKQEEILRGQGSNLSDFSKLMYLEVLDASFSFDGVLGAFAFTTSIPLIFLGNGIGALVVRQLTIKGIEKVSQYKWLKNGAMTSIGFLGFFMILKSFGVYIPEYLPTLITIGLVGLTFWSSHQLLKKNGVVFETK
;
A
#
# COMPACT_ATOMS: atom_id res chain seq x y z
N MET A 1 10.54 1.64 -16.25
CA MET A 1 9.46 1.69 -17.27
C MET A 1 10.09 2.10 -18.60
N LYS A 2 9.70 1.49 -19.73
CA LYS A 2 10.15 2.00 -21.03
C LYS A 2 9.67 3.46 -21.18
N PRO A 3 10.54 4.40 -21.61
CA PRO A 3 10.26 5.84 -21.58
C PRO A 3 9.00 6.25 -22.35
N GLN A 4 8.56 5.43 -23.30
CA GLN A 4 7.40 5.70 -24.17
C GLN A 4 6.02 5.46 -23.51
N HIS A 5 5.95 4.80 -22.35
CA HIS A 5 4.66 4.52 -21.68
C HIS A 5 4.33 5.50 -20.54
N GLY A 6 5.29 6.32 -20.12
CA GLY A 6 5.09 7.27 -19.02
C GLY A 6 4.02 8.32 -19.35
N VAL A 7 4.07 8.89 -20.55
CA VAL A 7 3.14 9.94 -21.00
C VAL A 7 1.69 9.44 -21.02
N TRP A 8 1.46 8.22 -21.50
CA TRP A 8 0.13 7.61 -21.54
C TRP A 8 -0.45 7.37 -20.14
N PHE A 9 0.40 6.99 -19.18
CA PHE A 9 -0.03 6.81 -17.80
C PHE A 9 -0.47 8.14 -17.16
N PHE A 10 0.28 9.22 -17.38
CA PHE A 10 -0.11 10.55 -16.89
C PHE A 10 -1.37 11.09 -17.56
N ALA A 11 -1.51 10.90 -18.87
CA ALA A 11 -2.72 11.27 -19.59
C ALA A 11 -3.94 10.53 -19.04
N PHE A 12 -3.83 9.22 -18.81
CA PHE A 12 -4.89 8.41 -18.22
C PHE A 12 -5.26 8.88 -16.80
N THR A 13 -4.25 9.18 -15.98
CA THR A 13 -4.45 9.69 -14.61
C THR A 13 -5.14 11.05 -14.60
N ALA A 14 -4.76 11.94 -15.52
CA ALA A 14 -5.39 13.25 -15.67
C ALA A 14 -6.86 13.14 -16.11
N ILE A 15 -7.16 12.26 -17.08
CA ILE A 15 -8.54 12.00 -17.53
C ILE A 15 -9.39 11.44 -16.37
N ILE A 16 -8.85 10.50 -15.60
CA ILE A 16 -9.52 9.97 -14.40
C ILE A 16 -9.79 11.08 -13.39
N LEU A 17 -8.80 11.94 -13.10
CA LEU A 17 -9.00 13.06 -12.18
C LEU A 17 -10.13 13.96 -12.66
N VAL A 18 -10.09 14.41 -13.92
CA VAL A 18 -11.13 15.30 -14.47
C VAL A 18 -12.51 14.64 -14.36
N THR A 19 -12.61 13.35 -14.67
CA THR A 19 -13.84 12.58 -14.56
C THR A 19 -14.34 12.50 -13.11
N LEU A 20 -13.44 12.23 -12.16
CA LEU A 20 -13.76 12.19 -10.73
C LEU A 20 -14.20 13.56 -10.20
N LEU A 21 -13.53 14.65 -10.60
CA LEU A 21 -13.92 16.01 -10.21
C LEU A 21 -15.29 16.39 -10.79
N PHE A 22 -15.57 16.00 -12.04
CA PHE A 22 -16.87 16.20 -12.65
C PHE A 22 -17.97 15.45 -11.91
N LEU A 23 -17.74 14.18 -11.58
CA LEU A 23 -18.69 13.35 -10.83
C LEU A 23 -18.88 13.84 -9.39
N ALA A 24 -17.81 14.37 -8.78
CA ALA A 24 -17.81 14.91 -7.42
C ALA A 24 -18.35 16.34 -7.30
N ARG A 25 -18.83 16.96 -8.39
CA ARG A 25 -19.31 18.35 -8.43
C ARG A 25 -20.35 18.68 -7.36
N HIS A 26 -21.11 17.69 -6.92
CA HIS A 26 -22.17 17.85 -5.91
C HIS A 26 -21.64 18.03 -4.47
N SER A 27 -20.40 17.62 -4.18
CA SER A 27 -19.82 17.70 -2.83
C SER A 27 -18.42 18.29 -2.87
N PHE A 28 -18.27 19.44 -2.19
CA PHE A 28 -16.96 20.09 -2.03
C PHE A 28 -15.91 19.16 -1.41
N TYR A 29 -16.30 18.36 -0.41
CA TYR A 29 -15.38 17.45 0.28
C TYR A 29 -14.87 16.33 -0.62
N LEU A 30 -15.72 15.77 -1.50
CA LEU A 30 -15.31 14.73 -2.45
C LEU A 30 -14.33 15.28 -3.49
N MET A 31 -14.59 16.50 -3.97
CA MET A 31 -13.73 17.18 -4.93
C MET A 31 -12.35 17.48 -4.32
N LEU A 32 -12.32 17.97 -3.08
CA LEU A 32 -11.08 18.23 -2.35
C LEU A 32 -10.31 16.92 -2.12
N ALA A 33 -10.98 15.86 -1.68
CA ALA A 33 -10.34 14.55 -1.48
C ALA A 33 -9.70 14.01 -2.77
N ALA A 34 -10.40 14.10 -3.91
CA ALA A 34 -9.86 13.68 -5.21
C ALA A 34 -8.66 14.54 -5.66
N ALA A 35 -8.74 15.86 -5.47
CA ALA A 35 -7.65 16.78 -5.82
C ALA A 35 -6.42 16.58 -4.93
N THR A 36 -6.60 16.50 -3.61
CA THR A 36 -5.53 16.27 -2.64
C THR A 36 -4.89 14.89 -2.84
N GLY A 37 -5.68 13.84 -3.07
CA GLY A 37 -5.17 12.51 -3.36
C GLY A 37 -4.28 12.48 -4.60
N ASN A 38 -4.70 13.15 -5.69
CA ASN A 38 -3.87 13.24 -6.89
C ASN A 38 -2.61 14.11 -6.68
N ALA A 39 -2.71 15.21 -5.92
CA ALA A 39 -1.56 16.02 -5.57
C ALA A 39 -0.50 15.21 -4.80
N ILE A 40 -0.92 14.43 -3.80
CA ILE A 40 -0.04 13.52 -3.04
C ILE A 40 0.61 12.50 -3.98
N PHE A 41 -0.15 11.93 -4.91
CA PHE A 41 0.38 10.98 -5.90
C PHE A 41 1.51 11.60 -6.74
N PHE A 42 1.30 12.80 -7.28
CA PHE A 42 2.31 13.50 -8.09
C PHE A 42 3.55 13.89 -7.28
N ILE A 43 3.36 14.36 -6.05
CA ILE A 43 4.47 14.66 -5.13
C ILE A 43 5.29 13.40 -4.90
N MET A 44 4.65 12.29 -4.52
CA MET A 44 5.33 11.03 -4.25
C MET A 44 6.06 10.49 -5.48
N TYR A 45 5.44 10.59 -6.66
CA TYR A 45 6.08 10.21 -7.92
C TYR A 45 7.33 11.03 -8.19
N GLY A 46 7.26 12.37 -8.02
CA GLY A 46 8.39 13.28 -8.23
C GLY A 46 9.54 12.99 -7.26
N PHE A 47 9.25 12.78 -5.97
CA PHE A 47 10.25 12.39 -4.98
C PHE A 47 10.94 11.07 -5.35
N ARG A 48 10.19 10.07 -5.79
CA ARG A 48 10.75 8.78 -6.21
C ARG A 48 11.67 8.91 -7.42
N GLU A 49 11.29 9.71 -8.40
CA GLU A 49 12.13 9.94 -9.59
C GLU A 49 13.43 10.70 -9.22
N GLN A 50 13.33 11.70 -8.34
CA GLN A 50 14.48 12.43 -7.85
C GLN A 50 15.44 11.53 -7.05
N ALA A 51 14.89 10.68 -6.17
CA ALA A 51 15.67 9.72 -5.40
C ALA A 51 16.39 8.71 -6.31
N ALA A 52 15.73 8.21 -7.36
CA ALA A 52 16.35 7.29 -8.32
C ALA A 52 17.52 7.94 -9.09
N LYS A 53 17.35 9.19 -9.53
CA LYS A 53 18.43 9.97 -10.18
C LYS A 53 19.60 10.20 -9.22
N GLN A 54 19.30 10.51 -7.96
CA GLN A 54 20.31 10.76 -6.94
C GLN A 54 21.08 9.48 -6.58
N GLU A 55 20.42 8.32 -6.56
CA GLU A 55 21.06 7.01 -6.37
C GLU A 55 22.04 6.67 -7.51
N GLU A 56 21.69 6.99 -8.76
CA GLU A 56 22.56 6.79 -9.91
C GLU A 56 23.85 7.64 -9.82
N ILE A 57 23.73 8.90 -9.38
CA ILE A 57 24.87 9.81 -9.17
C ILE A 57 25.75 9.34 -8.00
N LEU A 58 25.13 8.91 -6.89
CA LEU A 58 25.83 8.46 -5.68
C LEU A 58 26.50 7.09 -5.84
N ARG A 59 26.05 6.25 -6.78
CA ARG A 59 26.74 5.01 -7.13
C ARG A 59 28.20 5.22 -7.59
N GLY A 60 28.56 6.44 -8.00
CA GLY A 60 29.92 6.84 -8.35
C GLY A 60 30.78 7.38 -7.19
N GLN A 61 30.21 7.71 -6.02
CA GLN A 61 30.94 8.30 -4.88
C GLN A 61 30.45 7.70 -3.54
N GLY A 62 31.32 6.94 -2.86
CA GLY A 62 31.03 6.14 -1.66
C GLY A 62 30.17 6.82 -0.59
N SER A 63 29.13 6.12 -0.13
CA SER A 63 27.83 6.68 0.21
C SER A 63 27.48 6.71 1.72
N ASN A 64 27.16 7.89 2.26
CA ASN A 64 26.42 8.05 3.54
C ASN A 64 24.92 8.39 3.34
N LEU A 65 24.56 8.97 2.19
CA LEU A 65 23.17 9.43 1.94
C LEU A 65 22.18 8.29 1.71
N SER A 66 22.63 7.17 1.13
CA SER A 66 21.76 6.00 0.86
C SER A 66 21.16 5.42 2.13
N ASP A 67 21.94 5.39 3.21
CA ASP A 67 21.50 4.81 4.48
C ASP A 67 20.53 5.74 5.23
N PHE A 68 20.73 7.06 5.13
CA PHE A 68 19.77 8.04 5.65
C PHE A 68 18.42 7.97 4.91
N SER A 69 18.43 7.87 3.58
CA SER A 69 17.20 7.72 2.79
C SER A 69 16.46 6.42 3.11
N LYS A 70 17.18 5.32 3.35
CA LYS A 70 16.58 4.06 3.81
C LYS A 70 15.98 4.20 5.21
N LEU A 71 16.68 4.84 6.15
CA LEU A 71 16.18 5.10 7.50
C LEU A 71 14.86 5.87 7.45
N MET A 72 14.83 6.99 6.72
CA MET A 72 13.62 7.81 6.57
C MET A 72 12.47 7.05 5.90
N TYR A 73 12.77 6.21 4.90
CA TYR A 73 11.75 5.37 4.25
C TYR A 73 11.15 4.34 5.23
N LEU A 74 11.99 3.67 6.03
CA LEU A 74 11.52 2.70 7.04
C LEU A 74 10.68 3.40 8.12
N GLU A 75 11.12 4.57 8.58
CA GLU A 75 10.41 5.34 9.62
C GLU A 75 9.05 5.84 9.11
N VAL A 76 8.99 6.34 7.87
CA VAL A 76 7.72 6.78 7.25
C VAL A 76 6.77 5.59 7.05
N LEU A 77 7.30 4.42 6.72
CA LEU A 77 6.52 3.20 6.55
C LEU A 77 5.95 2.72 7.89
N ASP A 78 6.73 2.76 8.97
CA ASP A 78 6.28 2.45 10.33
C ASP A 78 5.28 3.49 10.87
N ALA A 79 5.52 4.78 10.59
CA ALA A 79 4.59 5.87 10.91
C ALA A 79 3.25 5.74 10.16
N SER A 80 3.28 5.32 8.90
CA SER A 80 2.06 5.10 8.11
C SER A 80 1.26 3.90 8.63
N PHE A 81 1.94 2.80 8.98
CA PHE A 81 1.29 1.61 9.56
C PHE A 81 0.74 1.85 10.96
N SER A 82 1.42 2.65 11.78
CA SER A 82 0.88 3.04 13.10
C SER A 82 -0.30 4.01 12.99
N PHE A 83 -0.31 4.90 11.98
CA PHE A 83 -1.44 5.81 11.74
C PHE A 83 -2.74 5.06 11.38
N ASP A 84 -2.66 4.09 10.46
CA ASP A 84 -3.80 3.24 10.12
C ASP A 84 -4.28 2.41 11.33
N GLY A 85 -3.36 1.96 12.20
CA GLY A 85 -3.69 1.28 13.45
C GLY A 85 -4.45 2.16 14.44
N VAL A 86 -4.07 3.42 14.60
CA VAL A 86 -4.76 4.39 15.47
C VAL A 86 -6.15 4.72 14.93
N LEU A 87 -6.28 5.02 13.64
CA LEU A 87 -7.57 5.30 13.01
C LEU A 87 -8.52 4.09 13.09
N GLY A 88 -8.01 2.88 12.90
CA GLY A 88 -8.79 1.65 13.07
C GLY A 88 -9.27 1.45 14.51
N ALA A 89 -8.42 1.70 15.51
CA ALA A 89 -8.79 1.58 16.91
C ALA A 89 -9.87 2.60 17.33
N PHE A 90 -9.86 3.81 16.77
CA PHE A 90 -10.92 4.81 16.97
C PHE A 90 -12.29 4.37 16.49
N ALA A 91 -12.38 3.43 15.54
CA ALA A 91 -13.64 2.85 15.11
C ALA A 91 -14.30 1.96 16.20
N PHE A 92 -13.50 1.43 17.13
CA PHE A 92 -13.97 0.53 18.19
C PHE A 92 -14.08 1.20 19.57
N THR A 93 -13.22 2.18 19.87
CA THR A 93 -13.23 2.88 21.16
C THR A 93 -12.68 4.29 21.08
N THR A 94 -13.20 5.20 21.89
CA THR A 94 -12.70 6.59 22.04
C THR A 94 -11.73 6.74 23.22
N SER A 95 -11.48 5.67 23.98
CA SER A 95 -10.57 5.69 25.13
C SER A 95 -9.11 5.71 24.67
N ILE A 96 -8.49 6.90 24.69
CA ILE A 96 -7.09 7.13 24.30
C ILE A 96 -6.11 6.14 24.98
N PRO A 97 -6.20 5.86 26.30
CA PRO A 97 -5.26 4.92 26.95
C PRO A 97 -5.31 3.50 26.36
N LEU A 98 -6.51 3.04 26.00
CA LEU A 98 -6.71 1.70 25.44
C LEU A 98 -6.14 1.60 24.01
N ILE A 99 -6.26 2.67 23.23
CA ILE A 99 -5.67 2.78 21.89
C ILE A 99 -4.14 2.74 21.97
N PHE A 100 -3.54 3.51 22.88
CA PHE A 100 -2.09 3.51 23.08
C PHE A 100 -1.55 2.14 23.50
N LEU A 101 -2.22 1.46 24.44
CA LEU A 101 -1.83 0.12 24.85
C LEU A 101 -2.00 -0.91 23.72
N GLY A 102 -3.14 -0.88 23.02
CA GLY A 102 -3.43 -1.79 21.92
C GLY A 102 -2.46 -1.64 20.75
N ASN A 103 -2.21 -0.41 20.30
CA ASN A 103 -1.25 -0.15 19.23
C ASN A 103 0.20 -0.36 19.67
N GLY A 104 0.55 -0.08 20.93
CA GLY A 104 1.88 -0.40 21.46
C GLY A 104 2.19 -1.89 21.41
N ILE A 105 1.24 -2.73 21.83
CA ILE A 105 1.37 -4.19 21.73
C ILE A 105 1.33 -4.64 20.26
N GLY A 106 0.39 -4.11 19.47
CA GLY A 106 0.23 -4.42 18.06
C GLY A 106 1.49 -4.14 17.23
N ALA A 107 2.11 -2.97 17.44
CA ALA A 107 3.35 -2.58 16.79
C ALA A 107 4.50 -3.55 17.09
N LEU A 108 4.65 -3.99 18.35
CA LEU A 108 5.66 -4.98 18.72
C LEU A 108 5.41 -6.34 18.06
N VAL A 109 4.16 -6.80 18.01
CA VAL A 109 3.80 -8.08 17.38
C VAL A 109 4.01 -8.03 15.87
N VAL A 110 3.51 -6.99 15.19
CA VAL A 110 3.66 -6.82 13.73
C VAL A 110 5.14 -6.67 13.35
N ARG A 111 5.93 -5.99 14.17
CA ARG A 111 7.39 -5.88 13.97
C ARG A 111 8.06 -7.25 14.05
N GLN A 112 7.74 -8.06 15.05
CA GLN A 112 8.29 -9.42 15.16
C GLN A 112 7.84 -10.32 14.01
N LEU A 113 6.58 -10.21 13.57
CA LEU A 113 6.05 -10.93 12.42
C LEU A 113 6.75 -10.52 11.13
N THR A 114 7.02 -9.22 10.93
CA THR A 114 7.73 -8.73 9.74
C THR A 114 9.16 -9.25 9.71
N ILE A 115 9.90 -9.16 10.83
CA ILE A 115 11.29 -9.64 10.90
C ILE A 115 11.37 -11.15 10.62
N LYS A 116 10.48 -11.96 11.22
CA LYS A 116 10.47 -13.42 11.00
C LYS A 116 9.83 -13.85 9.67
N GLY A 117 8.90 -13.06 9.16
CA GLY A 117 8.05 -13.40 8.02
C GLY A 117 8.63 -12.99 6.67
N ILE A 118 9.55 -12.01 6.64
CA ILE A 118 10.09 -11.49 5.38
C ILE A 118 10.82 -12.56 4.56
N GLU A 119 11.51 -13.49 5.22
CA GLU A 119 12.19 -14.62 4.57
C GLU A 119 11.19 -15.56 3.89
N LYS A 120 10.07 -15.87 4.55
CA LYS A 120 9.02 -16.73 4.01
C LYS A 120 8.25 -16.05 2.89
N VAL A 121 7.88 -14.78 3.05
CA VAL A 121 7.11 -14.01 2.05
C VAL A 121 7.90 -13.83 0.76
N SER A 122 9.24 -13.72 0.83
CA SER A 122 10.10 -13.59 -0.35
C SER A 122 10.04 -14.79 -1.30
N GLN A 123 9.66 -15.97 -0.81
CA GLN A 123 9.55 -17.21 -1.60
C GLN A 123 8.26 -17.31 -2.42
N TYR A 124 7.24 -16.49 -2.13
CA TYR A 124 5.94 -16.52 -2.81
C TYR A 124 5.87 -15.55 -3.99
N LYS A 125 6.26 -16.00 -5.18
CA LYS A 125 6.30 -15.18 -6.41
C LYS A 125 4.96 -14.53 -6.77
N TRP A 126 3.83 -15.19 -6.50
CA TRP A 126 2.49 -14.72 -6.88
C TRP A 126 1.80 -13.87 -5.81
N LEU A 127 2.28 -13.94 -4.57
CA LEU A 127 1.67 -13.23 -3.44
C LEU A 127 1.83 -11.71 -3.56
N LYS A 128 2.97 -11.24 -4.09
CA LYS A 128 3.21 -9.81 -4.33
C LYS A 128 2.18 -9.20 -5.29
N ASN A 129 1.90 -9.89 -6.40
CA ASN A 129 0.94 -9.39 -7.38
C ASN A 129 -0.49 -9.47 -6.84
N GLY A 130 -0.83 -10.54 -6.12
CA GLY A 130 -2.12 -10.69 -5.46
C GLY A 130 -2.40 -9.59 -4.42
N ALA A 131 -1.41 -9.27 -3.58
CA ALA A 131 -1.52 -8.20 -2.60
C ALA A 131 -1.72 -6.83 -3.27
N MET A 132 -0.94 -6.52 -4.32
CA MET A 132 -1.05 -5.25 -5.05
C MET A 132 -2.42 -5.10 -5.73
N THR A 133 -2.93 -6.17 -6.36
CA THR A 133 -4.26 -6.17 -6.97
C THR A 133 -5.37 -6.01 -5.92
N SER A 134 -5.21 -6.63 -4.74
CA SER A 134 -6.18 -6.53 -3.65
C SER A 134 -6.32 -5.10 -3.12
N ILE A 135 -5.19 -4.40 -2.90
CA ILE A 135 -5.19 -2.98 -2.51
C ILE A 135 -5.86 -2.11 -3.59
N GLY A 136 -5.64 -2.42 -4.87
CA GLY A 136 -6.30 -1.74 -5.99
C GLY A 136 -7.83 -1.88 -5.96
N PHE A 137 -8.34 -3.10 -5.75
CA PHE A 137 -9.79 -3.33 -5.60
C PHE A 137 -10.36 -2.63 -4.36
N LEU A 138 -9.64 -2.68 -3.23
CA LEU A 138 -10.06 -1.99 -2.01
C LEU A 138 -10.19 -0.48 -2.24
N GLY A 139 -9.19 0.15 -2.87
CA GLY A 139 -9.23 1.56 -3.24
C GLY A 139 -10.39 1.90 -4.18
N PHE A 140 -10.67 1.03 -5.15
CA PHE A 140 -11.84 1.18 -6.04
C PHE A 140 -13.16 1.15 -5.27
N PHE A 141 -13.33 0.20 -4.33
CA PHE A 141 -14.52 0.15 -3.47
C PHE A 141 -14.66 1.37 -2.57
N MET A 142 -13.55 1.89 -2.03
CA MET A 142 -13.56 3.12 -1.23
C MET A 142 -14.01 4.32 -2.06
N ILE A 143 -13.56 4.44 -3.30
CA ILE A 143 -14.00 5.50 -4.23
C ILE A 143 -15.51 5.37 -4.47
N LEU A 144 -16.02 4.16 -4.79
CA LEU A 144 -17.45 3.93 -5.01
C LEU A 144 -18.30 4.26 -3.76
N LYS A 145 -17.83 3.88 -2.57
CA LYS A 145 -18.49 4.22 -1.30
C LYS A 145 -18.58 5.73 -1.12
N SER A 146 -17.53 6.46 -1.51
CA SER A 146 -17.46 7.93 -1.46
C SER A 146 -18.53 8.62 -2.33
N PHE A 147 -18.93 8.00 -3.45
CA PHE A 147 -19.97 8.52 -4.34
C PHE A 147 -21.40 8.15 -3.92
N GLY A 148 -21.59 7.52 -2.75
CA GLY A 148 -22.92 7.19 -2.22
C GLY A 148 -23.48 5.86 -2.70
N VAL A 149 -22.66 5.00 -3.33
CA VAL A 149 -23.06 3.61 -3.61
C VAL A 149 -23.14 2.86 -2.29
N TYR A 150 -24.31 2.31 -1.97
CA TYR A 150 -24.51 1.52 -0.76
C TYR A 150 -23.85 0.16 -0.93
N ILE A 151 -22.59 0.05 -0.51
CA ILE A 151 -21.82 -1.19 -0.55
C ILE A 151 -21.76 -1.75 0.87
N PRO A 152 -22.22 -2.99 1.10
CA PRO A 152 -22.10 -3.62 2.41
C PRO A 152 -20.63 -3.72 2.81
N GLU A 153 -20.33 -3.40 4.07
CA GLU A 153 -18.94 -3.26 4.55
C GLU A 153 -18.12 -4.55 4.51
N TYR A 154 -18.79 -5.70 4.49
CA TYR A 154 -18.15 -7.00 4.35
C TYR A 154 -17.73 -7.32 2.90
N LEU A 155 -18.25 -6.61 1.88
CA LEU A 155 -17.99 -6.96 0.49
C LEU A 155 -16.55 -6.64 0.05
N PRO A 156 -16.01 -5.43 0.32
CA PRO A 156 -14.62 -5.12 -0.01
C PRO A 156 -13.64 -6.01 0.77
N THR A 157 -13.95 -6.30 2.04
CA THR A 157 -13.10 -7.15 2.88
C THR A 157 -13.10 -8.60 2.40
N LEU A 158 -14.26 -9.16 2.04
CA LEU A 158 -14.36 -10.51 1.48
C LEU A 158 -13.61 -10.65 0.15
N ILE A 159 -13.73 -9.66 -0.74
CA ILE A 159 -13.02 -9.66 -2.02
C ILE A 159 -11.51 -9.56 -1.81
N THR A 160 -11.07 -8.68 -0.91
CA THR A 160 -9.64 -8.50 -0.58
C THR A 160 -9.08 -9.79 0.02
N ILE A 161 -9.76 -10.39 1.01
CA ILE A 161 -9.36 -11.65 1.63
C ILE A 161 -9.36 -12.79 0.60
N GLY A 162 -10.37 -12.86 -0.25
CA GLY A 162 -10.48 -13.86 -1.30
C GLY A 162 -9.33 -13.78 -2.31
N LEU A 163 -8.98 -12.57 -2.77
CA LEU A 163 -7.95 -12.37 -3.78
C LEU A 163 -6.54 -12.65 -3.22
N VAL A 164 -6.25 -12.20 -1.99
CA VAL A 164 -5.03 -12.60 -1.27
C VAL A 164 -5.01 -14.10 -1.00
N GLY A 165 -6.11 -14.70 -0.56
CA GLY A 165 -6.22 -16.13 -0.27
C GLY A 165 -6.00 -17.01 -1.51
N LEU A 166 -6.60 -16.66 -2.65
CA LEU A 166 -6.44 -17.38 -3.91
C LEU A 166 -5.00 -17.29 -4.44
N THR A 167 -4.38 -16.12 -4.36
CA THR A 167 -2.98 -15.95 -4.77
C THR A 167 -2.02 -16.65 -3.84
N PHE A 168 -2.29 -16.68 -2.53
CA PHE A 168 -1.57 -17.47 -1.55
C PHE A 168 -1.69 -18.97 -1.83
N TRP A 169 -2.92 -19.49 -2.00
CA TRP A 169 -3.19 -20.89 -2.28
C TRP A 169 -2.53 -21.35 -3.58
N SER A 170 -2.64 -20.54 -4.65
CA SER A 170 -2.01 -20.83 -5.94
C SER A 170 -0.49 -20.87 -5.83
N SER A 171 0.10 -19.95 -5.04
CA SER A 171 1.54 -19.94 -4.80
C SER A 171 1.99 -21.12 -3.94
N HIS A 172 1.19 -21.55 -2.96
CA HIS A 172 1.47 -22.74 -2.13
C HIS A 172 1.41 -24.03 -2.96
N GLN A 173 0.43 -24.17 -3.85
CA GLN A 173 0.35 -25.30 -4.78
C GLN A 173 1.54 -25.36 -5.75
N LEU A 174 2.00 -24.20 -6.23
CA LEU A 174 3.19 -24.10 -7.09
C LEU A 174 4.47 -24.54 -6.37
N LEU A 175 4.63 -24.15 -5.09
CA LEU A 175 5.77 -24.59 -4.27
C LEU A 175 5.71 -26.11 -4.00
N LYS A 176 4.52 -26.66 -3.77
CA LYS A 176 4.30 -28.10 -3.56
C LYS A 176 4.55 -28.92 -4.83
N LYS A 177 4.23 -28.37 -6.01
CA LYS A 177 4.45 -29.03 -7.32
C LYS A 177 5.91 -28.97 -7.80
N ASN A 178 6.69 -27.99 -7.33
CA ASN A 178 8.10 -27.83 -7.65
C ASN A 178 9.07 -28.52 -6.68
N GLY A 179 8.57 -29.30 -5.72
CA GLY A 179 9.41 -30.17 -4.87
C GLY A 179 10.44 -29.43 -4.00
N VAL A 180 10.20 -28.17 -3.64
CA VAL A 180 11.09 -27.47 -2.70
C VAL A 180 10.71 -27.89 -1.29
N VAL A 181 11.46 -28.85 -0.75
CA VAL A 181 11.37 -29.32 0.63
C VAL A 181 11.79 -28.18 1.55
N PHE A 182 10.89 -27.75 2.43
CA PHE A 182 11.24 -26.86 3.53
C PHE A 182 12.12 -27.65 4.51
N GLU A 183 13.44 -27.42 4.52
CA GLU A 183 14.24 -27.72 5.71
C GLU A 183 13.79 -26.74 6.80
N THR A 184 12.87 -27.19 7.65
CA THR A 184 12.63 -26.60 8.96
C THR A 184 13.85 -26.88 9.83
N LYS A 185 14.59 -25.81 10.18
CA LYS A 185 15.50 -25.80 11.31
C LYS A 185 14.97 -24.84 12.37
#